data_AF-A0A1F3VIB0-F1
#
_entry.id   AF-A0A1F3VIB0-F1
#
_cell.length_a   1.000
_cell.length_b   1.000
_cell.length_c   1.000
_cell.angle_alpha   90.00
_cell.angle_beta   90.00
_cell.angle_gamma   90.00
#
_symmetry.space_group_name_H-M   'P 1'
#
loop_
_entity.id
_entity.type
_entity.pdbx_description
1 polymer ?
#
loop_
_entity_poly.entity_id
_entity_poly.type
_entity_poly.pdbx_seq_one_letter_code
_entity_poly.pdbx_strand_id
1 'polypeptide(L)'
;MNVPVKANIITNFFIILLVASTYIPGSFANAPLKIKESLDLSLKSFDYNRPASGAGPAGTFLFGSMKILSSQMAVNVNNKGDVFNSTIFLRPNFIGINADNGSFGLGLPLTEKHFLHNVLAANLVESSVSMNEDRIDFSADFFRFTQANSSVQLKNFGLFCKKHPEYRKNDFLSIMYGCLYESNFNGRRSQELSDAIITATSADPSGKVELNGLIDLLNFGQEEIQMRLSTTSLNVNDTYFFKAQSLDAKCEKNEVVIADFKFQDVINNCLNSVAVGSASVALVDNKSKTNYRIHLNKLAIKDEEIKAEILEFNRLNTDSMKASPLSLVGVSLSCYHEETDSLPKTSKMISDCLTLSKLHVDDVIQSEKQKTKQLDLTISQNSFNLTGRIKPLMFWNNFGLAGQVEYSETDKLITITVEGADLPIPIFKHSLTLAMFFIKMGVGSNEGITVDKKNRKIYIKLEKQQGV
;
A
#
# COMPACT_ATOMS: atom_id res chain seq x y z
N MET A 1 4.74 -29.94 -22.67
CA MET A 1 5.22 -28.66 -22.12
C MET A 1 3.99 -27.87 -21.74
N ASN A 2 3.69 -27.82 -20.45
CA ASN A 2 2.37 -27.47 -19.91
C ASN A 2 2.38 -26.02 -19.40
N VAL A 3 1.56 -25.18 -20.03
CA VAL A 3 1.24 -23.81 -19.59
C VAL A 3 0.26 -23.90 -18.41
N PRO A 4 0.51 -23.27 -17.24
CA PRO A 4 -0.46 -23.27 -16.16
C PRO A 4 -1.44 -22.10 -16.31
N VAL A 5 -2.69 -22.46 -16.55
CA VAL A 5 -3.91 -21.64 -16.37
C VAL A 5 -3.86 -20.92 -15.01
N LYS A 6 -3.73 -19.60 -15.04
CA LYS A 6 -3.84 -18.68 -13.89
C LYS A 6 -4.80 -17.55 -14.25
N ALA A 7 -6.06 -17.70 -13.86
CA ALA A 7 -7.06 -16.63 -13.75
C ALA A 7 -8.36 -17.26 -13.23
N ASN A 8 -8.64 -17.20 -11.92
CA ASN A 8 -9.91 -17.67 -11.37
C ASN A 8 -10.12 -17.07 -9.97
N ILE A 9 -10.60 -15.82 -9.85
CA ILE A 9 -10.95 -15.17 -8.56
C ILE A 9 -12.40 -14.65 -8.51
N ILE A 10 -13.02 -14.33 -9.65
CA ILE A 10 -14.41 -13.81 -9.71
C ILE A 10 -15.31 -14.72 -10.58
N THR A 11 -14.74 -15.66 -11.34
CA THR A 11 -15.45 -16.62 -12.21
C THR A 11 -16.50 -17.42 -11.47
N ASN A 12 -16.29 -17.81 -10.22
CA ASN A 12 -17.23 -18.72 -9.56
C ASN A 12 -18.39 -17.99 -8.87
N PHE A 13 -18.21 -16.72 -8.50
CA PHE A 13 -19.37 -15.86 -8.18
C PHE A 13 -20.23 -15.63 -9.43
N PHE A 14 -19.59 -15.53 -10.61
CA PHE A 14 -20.24 -15.43 -11.91
C PHE A 14 -20.76 -16.75 -12.49
N ILE A 15 -20.21 -17.91 -12.14
CA ILE A 15 -20.74 -19.21 -12.57
C ILE A 15 -22.05 -19.51 -11.83
N ILE A 16 -22.23 -18.99 -10.60
CA ILE A 16 -23.53 -18.98 -9.93
C ILE A 16 -24.60 -18.22 -10.74
N LEU A 17 -24.18 -17.19 -11.47
CA LEU A 17 -25.03 -16.33 -12.30
C LEU A 17 -25.18 -16.85 -13.74
N LEU A 18 -24.15 -17.48 -14.29
CA LEU A 18 -24.13 -18.05 -15.65
C LEU A 18 -24.92 -19.37 -15.75
N VAL A 19 -25.01 -20.16 -14.68
CA VAL A 19 -25.81 -21.41 -14.71
C VAL A 19 -27.32 -21.12 -14.89
N ALA A 20 -27.80 -19.93 -14.50
CA ALA A 20 -29.16 -19.48 -14.83
C ALA A 20 -29.34 -19.12 -16.32
N SER A 21 -28.26 -18.88 -17.07
CA SER A 21 -28.28 -18.57 -18.51
C SER A 21 -28.02 -19.78 -19.42
N THR A 22 -27.45 -20.88 -18.89
CA THR A 22 -27.07 -22.06 -19.68
C THR A 22 -28.14 -23.14 -19.79
N TYR A 23 -29.37 -22.88 -19.34
CA TYR A 23 -30.43 -23.91 -19.28
C TYR A 23 -31.78 -23.47 -19.86
N ILE A 24 -31.83 -22.84 -21.04
CA ILE A 24 -33.06 -22.75 -21.82
C ILE A 24 -32.75 -22.87 -23.33
N PRO A 25 -33.05 -24.01 -23.99
CA PRO A 25 -33.06 -24.10 -25.43
C PRO A 25 -34.35 -23.45 -25.96
N GLY A 26 -34.22 -22.36 -26.71
CA GLY A 26 -35.37 -21.68 -27.31
C GLY A 26 -34.96 -20.76 -28.45
N SER A 27 -35.01 -21.27 -29.67
CA SER A 27 -34.82 -20.49 -30.89
C SER A 27 -36.07 -19.66 -31.17
N PHE A 28 -35.96 -18.34 -31.08
CA PHE A 28 -36.95 -17.42 -31.66
C PHE A 28 -36.23 -16.48 -32.63
N ALA A 29 -36.52 -16.67 -33.92
CA ALA A 29 -36.12 -15.77 -34.98
C ALA A 29 -37.08 -14.59 -35.02
N ASN A 30 -36.59 -13.39 -34.72
CA ASN A 30 -37.17 -12.12 -35.14
C ASN A 30 -36.04 -11.10 -35.34
N ALA A 31 -36.25 -10.15 -36.25
CA ALA A 31 -35.25 -9.21 -36.77
C ALA A 31 -34.34 -8.57 -35.70
N PRO A 32 -33.04 -8.34 -35.98
CA PRO A 32 -32.06 -8.00 -34.96
C PRO A 32 -32.21 -6.54 -34.54
N LEU A 33 -33.06 -6.28 -33.55
CA LEU A 33 -32.74 -5.25 -32.58
C LEU A 33 -31.37 -5.63 -32.00
N LYS A 34 -30.35 -4.78 -32.20
CA LYS A 34 -29.06 -4.91 -31.49
C LYS A 34 -29.31 -4.63 -30.01
N ILE A 35 -29.86 -5.61 -29.31
CA ILE A 35 -29.96 -5.62 -27.86
C ILE A 35 -28.54 -5.85 -27.37
N LYS A 36 -27.94 -4.84 -26.74
CA LYS A 36 -26.66 -5.00 -26.06
C LYS A 36 -26.86 -5.98 -24.92
N GLU A 37 -26.02 -7.00 -24.86
CA GLU A 37 -26.08 -7.98 -23.77
C GLU A 37 -25.84 -7.28 -22.43
N SER A 38 -26.69 -7.53 -21.43
CA SER A 38 -26.54 -6.96 -20.09
C SER A 38 -26.95 -7.92 -19.00
N LEU A 39 -26.31 -7.79 -17.84
CA LEU A 39 -26.66 -8.48 -16.60
C LEU A 39 -26.71 -7.44 -15.48
N ASP A 40 -27.85 -7.35 -14.81
CA ASP A 40 -28.02 -6.61 -13.57
C ASP A 40 -28.32 -7.62 -12.45
N LEU A 41 -27.55 -7.57 -11.37
CA LEU A 41 -27.68 -8.40 -10.19
C LEU A 41 -27.74 -7.52 -8.96
N SER A 42 -28.64 -7.84 -8.04
CA SER A 42 -28.67 -7.29 -6.70
C SER A 42 -28.69 -8.42 -5.67
N LEU A 43 -27.82 -8.32 -4.67
CA LEU A 43 -27.72 -9.24 -3.57
C LEU A 43 -27.96 -8.48 -2.26
N LYS A 44 -28.85 -9.01 -1.42
CA LYS A 44 -29.07 -8.47 -0.08
C LYS A 44 -27.87 -8.77 0.80
N SER A 45 -27.41 -10.01 0.80
CA SER A 45 -26.17 -10.38 1.48
C SER A 45 -25.56 -11.67 0.93
N PHE A 46 -24.25 -11.80 1.13
CA PHE A 46 -23.50 -13.05 1.00
C PHE A 46 -22.56 -13.11 2.20
N ASP A 47 -22.71 -14.10 3.06
CA ASP A 47 -21.86 -14.30 4.22
C ASP A 47 -21.26 -15.69 4.15
N TYR A 48 -19.94 -15.76 3.94
CA TYR A 48 -19.19 -16.99 3.79
C TYR A 48 -18.10 -17.04 4.84
N ASN A 49 -18.02 -18.17 5.55
CA ASN A 49 -16.95 -18.50 6.47
C ASN A 49 -16.56 -19.98 6.26
N ARG A 50 -15.28 -20.22 5.95
CA ARG A 50 -14.79 -21.57 5.71
C ARG A 50 -14.83 -22.39 7.02
N PRO A 51 -15.45 -23.58 7.02
CA PRO A 51 -15.45 -24.46 8.19
C PRO A 51 -14.02 -24.89 8.56
N ALA A 52 -13.71 -24.98 9.86
CA ALA A 52 -12.41 -25.45 10.33
C ALA A 52 -12.09 -26.88 9.88
N SER A 53 -13.12 -27.72 9.70
CA SER A 53 -13.04 -29.07 9.12
C SER A 53 -12.74 -29.09 7.61
N GLY A 54 -12.76 -27.94 6.93
CA GLY A 54 -12.64 -27.84 5.47
C GLY A 54 -13.89 -28.27 4.68
N ALA A 55 -14.94 -28.76 5.36
CA ALA A 55 -16.22 -29.16 4.77
C ALA A 55 -17.37 -29.00 5.77
N GLY A 56 -18.58 -28.67 5.27
CA GLY A 56 -19.78 -28.41 6.07
C GLY A 56 -20.50 -27.13 5.68
N PRO A 57 -21.52 -26.71 6.44
CA PRO A 57 -22.18 -25.41 6.26
C PRO A 57 -21.16 -24.28 6.36
N ALA A 58 -21.14 -23.40 5.37
CA ALA A 58 -20.14 -22.35 5.20
C ALA A 58 -20.74 -20.95 5.14
N GLY A 59 -22.04 -20.79 5.41
CA GLY A 59 -22.70 -19.49 5.55
C GLY A 59 -24.00 -19.36 4.76
N THR A 60 -24.37 -18.14 4.36
CA THR A 60 -25.67 -17.81 3.76
C THR A 60 -25.53 -16.95 2.51
N PHE A 61 -26.50 -17.10 1.60
CA PHE A 61 -26.63 -16.31 0.38
C PHE A 61 -28.08 -15.81 0.25
N LEU A 62 -28.27 -14.51 0.37
CA LEU A 62 -29.57 -13.84 0.29
C LEU A 62 -29.67 -13.07 -1.02
N PHE A 63 -30.32 -13.72 -1.98
CA PHE A 63 -30.53 -13.18 -3.32
C PHE A 63 -31.56 -12.02 -3.30
N GLY A 64 -31.30 -10.95 -4.06
CA GLY A 64 -32.22 -9.82 -4.22
C GLY A 64 -33.01 -9.94 -5.52
N SER A 65 -32.35 -9.64 -6.64
CA SER A 65 -32.94 -9.75 -7.97
C SER A 65 -31.87 -9.91 -9.05
N MET A 66 -32.26 -10.41 -10.22
CA MET A 66 -31.40 -10.58 -11.38
C MET A 66 -32.19 -10.26 -12.64
N LYS A 67 -31.56 -9.53 -13.55
CA LYS A 67 -32.07 -9.27 -14.89
C LYS A 67 -30.98 -9.59 -15.89
N ILE A 68 -31.25 -10.49 -16.82
CA ILE A 68 -30.39 -10.82 -17.94
C ILE A 68 -31.09 -10.37 -19.21
N LEU A 69 -30.40 -9.63 -20.06
CA LEU A 69 -30.83 -9.28 -21.40
C LEU A 69 -29.78 -9.76 -22.38
N SER A 70 -30.20 -10.50 -23.40
CA SER A 70 -29.38 -10.84 -24.55
C SER A 70 -30.20 -10.73 -25.83
N SER A 71 -29.55 -10.93 -26.98
CA SER A 71 -30.23 -10.99 -28.27
C SER A 71 -31.25 -12.14 -28.38
N GLN A 72 -31.12 -13.16 -27.53
CA GLN A 72 -31.94 -14.38 -27.57
C GLN A 72 -32.88 -14.54 -26.37
N MET A 73 -32.59 -13.88 -25.24
CA MET A 73 -33.38 -14.06 -24.02
C MET A 73 -33.47 -12.78 -23.19
N ALA A 74 -34.60 -12.65 -22.48
CA ALA A 74 -34.77 -11.68 -21.40
C ALA A 74 -35.27 -12.43 -20.17
N VAL A 75 -34.47 -12.46 -19.11
CA VAL A 75 -34.80 -13.12 -17.84
C VAL A 75 -34.88 -12.06 -16.76
N ASN A 76 -35.92 -12.10 -15.94
CA ASN A 76 -36.08 -11.25 -14.77
C ASN A 76 -36.53 -12.10 -13.59
N VAL A 77 -35.67 -12.23 -12.58
CA VAL A 77 -35.92 -12.97 -11.35
C VAL A 77 -35.90 -11.98 -10.19
N ASN A 78 -36.93 -11.99 -9.37
CA ASN A 78 -37.00 -11.19 -8.15
C ASN A 78 -37.30 -12.12 -6.97
N ASN A 79 -36.50 -12.04 -5.91
CA ASN A 79 -36.66 -12.87 -4.72
C ASN A 79 -37.78 -12.38 -3.78
N LYS A 80 -38.98 -12.16 -4.33
CA LYS A 80 -40.14 -11.82 -3.50
C LYS A 80 -40.52 -13.02 -2.65
N GLY A 81 -40.67 -12.81 -1.34
CA GLY A 81 -40.96 -13.88 -0.39
C GLY A 81 -39.76 -14.77 -0.06
N ASP A 82 -38.54 -14.33 -0.39
CA ASP A 82 -37.30 -14.95 0.08
C ASP A 82 -37.11 -16.43 -0.32
N VAL A 83 -37.75 -16.85 -1.41
CA VAL A 83 -37.78 -18.23 -1.94
C VAL A 83 -36.39 -18.75 -2.31
N PHE A 84 -35.48 -17.86 -2.71
CA PHE A 84 -34.11 -18.17 -3.12
C PHE A 84 -33.08 -17.93 -2.00
N ASN A 85 -33.51 -17.65 -0.77
CA ASN A 85 -32.60 -17.61 0.37
C ASN A 85 -31.97 -18.99 0.53
N SER A 86 -30.64 -19.00 0.58
CA SER A 86 -29.87 -20.22 0.44
C SER A 86 -28.79 -20.34 1.50
N THR A 87 -28.54 -21.58 1.91
CA THR A 87 -27.39 -21.96 2.72
C THR A 87 -26.22 -22.33 1.81
N ILE A 88 -25.04 -21.81 2.14
CA ILE A 88 -23.77 -22.18 1.49
C ILE A 88 -23.19 -23.38 2.21
N PHE A 89 -22.70 -24.37 1.47
CA PHE A 89 -22.00 -25.52 2.03
C PHE A 89 -20.73 -25.82 1.24
N LEU A 90 -19.71 -26.27 1.94
CA LEU A 90 -18.42 -26.63 1.39
C LEU A 90 -18.23 -28.14 1.45
N ARG A 91 -17.77 -28.74 0.36
CA ARG A 91 -17.27 -30.11 0.30
C ARG A 91 -15.85 -30.08 -0.29
N PRO A 92 -15.02 -31.14 -0.13
CA PRO A 92 -13.63 -31.12 -0.53
C PRO A 92 -13.38 -30.60 -1.96
N ASN A 93 -14.26 -30.96 -2.89
CA ASN A 93 -14.10 -30.63 -4.31
C ASN A 93 -15.22 -29.73 -4.85
N PHE A 94 -16.11 -29.18 -4.02
CA PHE A 94 -17.12 -28.25 -4.51
C PHE A 94 -17.69 -27.34 -3.42
N ILE A 95 -18.11 -26.14 -3.82
CA ILE A 95 -18.97 -25.26 -3.02
C ILE A 95 -20.39 -25.38 -3.56
N GLY A 96 -21.37 -25.50 -2.67
CA GLY A 96 -22.75 -25.54 -3.06
C GLY A 96 -23.61 -24.49 -2.37
N ILE A 97 -24.70 -24.12 -3.04
CA ILE A 97 -25.69 -23.16 -2.59
C ILE A 97 -27.04 -23.83 -2.76
N ASN A 98 -27.73 -24.09 -1.66
CA ASN A 98 -29.04 -24.72 -1.67
C ASN A 98 -30.06 -23.79 -1.01
N ALA A 99 -31.15 -23.53 -1.70
CA ALA A 99 -32.30 -22.84 -1.11
C ALA A 99 -32.90 -23.70 -0.01
N ASP A 100 -33.33 -23.07 1.08
CA ASP A 100 -33.81 -23.79 2.27
C ASP A 100 -35.07 -24.65 2.00
N ASN A 101 -35.82 -24.29 0.96
CA ASN A 101 -36.99 -25.03 0.48
C ASN A 101 -36.69 -26.07 -0.62
N GLY A 102 -35.41 -26.28 -0.98
CA GLY A 102 -34.99 -27.20 -2.03
C GLY A 102 -35.32 -26.76 -3.47
N SER A 103 -35.82 -25.53 -3.66
CA SER A 103 -36.24 -25.02 -4.98
C SER A 103 -35.07 -24.69 -5.92
N PHE A 104 -33.87 -24.54 -5.37
CA PHE A 104 -32.66 -24.20 -6.10
C PHE A 104 -31.45 -24.86 -5.44
N GLY A 105 -30.56 -25.42 -6.25
CA GLY A 105 -29.34 -26.05 -5.80
C GLY A 105 -28.27 -25.91 -6.87
N LEU A 106 -27.11 -25.40 -6.50
CA LEU A 106 -25.96 -25.26 -7.38
C LEU A 106 -24.72 -25.83 -6.72
N GLY A 107 -23.88 -26.54 -7.47
CA GLY A 107 -22.56 -26.98 -7.05
C GLY A 107 -21.50 -26.48 -8.04
N LEU A 108 -20.45 -25.87 -7.53
CA LEU A 108 -19.30 -25.41 -8.31
C LEU A 108 -18.07 -26.22 -7.92
N PRO A 109 -17.40 -26.88 -8.89
CA PRO A 109 -16.21 -27.65 -8.59
C PRO A 109 -15.08 -26.75 -8.08
N LEU A 110 -14.54 -27.07 -6.91
CA LEU A 110 -13.33 -26.50 -6.36
C LEU A 110 -12.15 -27.34 -6.84
N THR A 111 -11.62 -27.00 -8.01
CA THR A 111 -10.30 -27.50 -8.42
C THR A 111 -9.23 -26.95 -7.46
N GLU A 112 -8.10 -27.62 -7.25
CA GLU A 112 -6.99 -27.13 -6.38
C GLU A 112 -6.51 -25.70 -6.71
N LYS A 113 -6.73 -25.24 -7.95
CA LYS A 113 -6.40 -23.89 -8.42
C LYS A 113 -7.52 -22.86 -8.23
N HIS A 114 -8.61 -23.22 -7.57
CA HIS A 114 -9.77 -22.37 -7.40
C HIS A 114 -9.56 -21.39 -6.23
N PHE A 115 -9.74 -20.09 -6.45
CA PHE A 115 -9.47 -19.08 -5.40
C PHE A 115 -10.19 -19.28 -4.08
N LEU A 116 -11.45 -19.74 -4.09
CA LEU A 116 -12.20 -20.03 -2.86
C LEU A 116 -11.48 -21.02 -1.94
N HIS A 117 -10.53 -21.81 -2.46
CA HIS A 117 -9.67 -22.63 -1.63
C HIS A 117 -8.77 -21.82 -0.69
N ASN A 118 -8.49 -20.56 -0.98
CA ASN A 118 -7.66 -19.67 -0.15
C ASN A 118 -8.48 -18.61 0.60
N VAL A 119 -9.80 -18.58 0.39
CA VAL A 119 -10.71 -17.64 1.06
C VAL A 119 -11.15 -18.26 2.37
N LEU A 120 -10.87 -17.56 3.46
CA LEU A 120 -11.31 -17.95 4.80
C LEU A 120 -12.68 -17.37 5.13
N ALA A 121 -12.90 -16.11 4.75
CA ALA A 121 -14.19 -15.46 4.91
C ALA A 121 -14.44 -14.47 3.78
N ALA A 122 -15.70 -14.29 3.41
CA ALA A 122 -16.13 -13.26 2.47
C ALA A 122 -17.53 -12.79 2.89
N ASN A 123 -17.72 -11.48 2.95
CA ASN A 123 -18.98 -10.88 3.36
C ASN A 123 -19.33 -9.73 2.41
N LEU A 124 -20.56 -9.71 1.92
CA LEU A 124 -21.12 -8.67 1.06
C LEU A 124 -22.49 -8.31 1.62
N VAL A 125 -22.80 -7.01 1.68
CA VAL A 125 -24.10 -6.50 2.11
C VAL A 125 -24.58 -5.44 1.12
N GLU A 126 -25.85 -5.55 0.73
CA GLU A 126 -26.55 -4.63 -0.18
C GLU A 126 -25.71 -4.28 -1.41
N SER A 127 -25.32 -5.34 -2.13
CA SER A 127 -24.44 -5.23 -3.28
C SER A 127 -25.21 -5.28 -4.60
N SER A 128 -24.70 -4.59 -5.60
CA SER A 128 -25.21 -4.63 -6.96
C SER A 128 -24.08 -4.76 -7.96
N VAL A 129 -24.30 -5.57 -8.99
CA VAL A 129 -23.42 -5.68 -10.15
C VAL A 129 -24.26 -5.39 -11.39
N SER A 130 -23.86 -4.44 -12.22
CA SER A 130 -24.41 -4.21 -13.55
C SER A 130 -23.30 -4.36 -14.57
N MET A 131 -23.54 -5.07 -15.65
CA MET A 131 -22.55 -5.23 -16.71
C MET A 131 -23.19 -5.28 -18.08
N ASN A 132 -22.43 -4.83 -19.07
CA ASN A 132 -22.76 -4.96 -20.49
C ASN A 132 -21.47 -5.09 -21.30
N GLU A 133 -21.57 -5.01 -22.63
CA GLU A 133 -20.42 -5.12 -23.54
C GLU A 133 -19.31 -4.06 -23.32
N ASP A 134 -19.65 -2.92 -22.72
CA ASP A 134 -18.77 -1.76 -22.60
C ASP A 134 -18.22 -1.55 -21.18
N ARG A 135 -18.99 -1.93 -20.15
CA ARG A 135 -18.66 -1.62 -18.74
C ARG A 135 -19.14 -2.66 -17.75
N ILE A 136 -18.57 -2.56 -16.55
CA ILE A 136 -18.94 -3.30 -15.34
C ILE A 136 -19.01 -2.29 -14.19
N ASP A 137 -20.14 -2.26 -13.51
CA ASP A 137 -20.41 -1.44 -12.34
C ASP A 137 -20.64 -2.38 -11.15
N PHE A 138 -19.85 -2.25 -10.10
CA PHE A 138 -20.01 -3.02 -8.87
C PHE A 138 -20.08 -2.06 -7.68
N SER A 139 -21.07 -2.23 -6.81
CA SER A 139 -21.17 -1.43 -5.59
C SER A 139 -21.67 -2.26 -4.43
N ALA A 140 -21.30 -1.89 -3.20
CA ALA A 140 -21.87 -2.47 -1.99
C ALA A 140 -21.78 -1.51 -0.80
N ASP A 141 -22.68 -1.69 0.17
CA ASP A 141 -22.59 -0.99 1.46
C ASP A 141 -21.45 -1.57 2.31
N PHE A 142 -21.21 -2.87 2.21
CA PHE A 142 -20.11 -3.54 2.87
C PHE A 142 -19.54 -4.66 2.01
N PHE A 143 -18.22 -4.73 1.96
CA PHE A 143 -17.47 -5.86 1.43
C PHE A 143 -16.34 -6.20 2.39
N ARG A 144 -16.17 -7.48 2.68
CA ARG A 144 -15.01 -7.99 3.39
C ARG A 144 -14.54 -9.26 2.71
N PHE A 145 -13.25 -9.40 2.58
CA PHE A 145 -12.60 -10.57 2.04
C PHE A 145 -11.37 -10.89 2.89
N THR A 146 -11.28 -12.12 3.38
CA THR A 146 -10.23 -12.57 4.28
C THR A 146 -9.57 -13.84 3.73
N GLN A 147 -8.25 -13.82 3.67
CA GLN A 147 -7.38 -14.96 3.39
C GLN A 147 -6.49 -15.23 4.60
N ALA A 148 -5.63 -16.25 4.53
CA ALA A 148 -4.72 -16.62 5.62
C ALA A 148 -3.86 -15.45 6.11
N ASN A 149 -3.36 -14.63 5.17
CA ASN A 149 -2.33 -13.63 5.44
C ASN A 149 -2.77 -12.20 5.10
N SER A 150 -4.05 -11.99 4.79
CA SER A 150 -4.54 -10.67 4.40
C SER A 150 -6.04 -10.56 4.55
N SER A 151 -6.53 -9.36 4.85
CA SER A 151 -7.93 -9.03 4.70
C SER A 151 -8.11 -7.67 4.05
N VAL A 152 -9.19 -7.53 3.31
CA VAL A 152 -9.64 -6.26 2.74
C VAL A 152 -11.07 -6.08 3.19
N GLN A 153 -11.37 -4.91 3.73
CA GLN A 153 -12.72 -4.50 4.08
C GLN A 153 -12.98 -3.13 3.47
N LEU A 154 -14.09 -3.00 2.78
CA LEU A 154 -14.55 -1.79 2.12
C LEU A 154 -15.97 -1.48 2.59
N LYS A 155 -16.28 -0.20 2.82
CA LYS A 155 -17.64 0.26 3.07
C LYS A 155 -18.03 1.33 2.07
N ASN A 156 -19.31 1.34 1.71
CA ASN A 156 -19.92 2.30 0.79
C ASN A 156 -19.08 2.49 -0.47
N PHE A 157 -18.65 1.41 -1.13
CA PHE A 157 -17.78 1.54 -2.30
C PHE A 157 -18.52 1.35 -3.61
N GLY A 158 -18.03 2.03 -4.64
CA GLY A 158 -18.37 1.85 -6.03
C GLY A 158 -17.09 1.54 -6.82
N LEU A 159 -17.19 0.59 -7.74
CA LEU A 159 -16.15 0.22 -8.69
C LEU A 159 -16.78 0.25 -10.08
N PHE A 160 -16.32 1.18 -10.90
CA PHE A 160 -16.60 1.24 -12.32
C PHE A 160 -15.40 0.66 -13.07
N CYS A 161 -15.62 -0.26 -14.00
CA CYS A 161 -14.60 -0.78 -14.89
C CYS A 161 -15.06 -0.66 -16.32
N LYS A 162 -14.21 -0.14 -17.20
CA LYS A 162 -14.42 -0.21 -18.64
C LYS A 162 -13.86 -1.53 -19.14
N LYS A 163 -14.63 -2.25 -19.96
CA LYS A 163 -14.14 -3.51 -20.52
C LYS A 163 -13.02 -3.28 -21.51
N HIS A 164 -12.05 -4.18 -21.51
CA HIS A 164 -10.99 -4.17 -22.51
C HIS A 164 -11.57 -4.46 -23.90
N PRO A 165 -11.13 -3.76 -24.97
CA PRO A 165 -11.65 -3.97 -26.34
C PRO A 165 -11.59 -5.43 -26.84
N GLU A 166 -10.59 -6.20 -26.39
CA GLU A 166 -10.39 -7.61 -26.75
C GLU A 166 -11.19 -8.58 -25.86
N TYR A 167 -11.67 -8.14 -24.70
CA TYR A 167 -12.39 -8.94 -23.72
C TYR A 167 -13.76 -8.33 -23.42
N ARG A 168 -14.65 -8.36 -24.43
CA ARG A 168 -16.00 -7.78 -24.33
C ARG A 168 -17.05 -8.72 -23.75
N LYS A 169 -16.75 -10.03 -23.70
CA LYS A 169 -17.69 -11.04 -23.21
C LYS A 169 -18.05 -10.78 -21.74
N ASN A 170 -19.20 -11.27 -21.30
CA ASN A 170 -19.58 -11.24 -19.88
C ASN A 170 -18.96 -12.44 -19.15
N ASP A 171 -17.63 -12.53 -19.17
CA ASP A 171 -16.86 -13.57 -18.50
C ASP A 171 -15.86 -13.00 -17.49
N PHE A 172 -15.25 -13.88 -16.70
CA PHE A 172 -14.31 -13.48 -15.65
C PHE A 172 -13.09 -12.74 -16.17
N LEU A 173 -12.51 -13.23 -17.28
CA LEU A 173 -11.32 -12.62 -17.86
C LEU A 173 -11.63 -11.18 -18.26
N SER A 174 -12.79 -10.95 -18.86
CA SER A 174 -13.28 -9.63 -19.21
C SER A 174 -13.47 -8.71 -18.02
N ILE A 175 -13.93 -9.22 -16.87
CA ILE A 175 -14.04 -8.44 -15.64
C ILE A 175 -12.68 -8.08 -15.08
N MET A 176 -11.83 -9.09 -14.90
CA MET A 176 -10.50 -8.91 -14.33
C MET A 176 -9.67 -7.95 -15.18
N TYR A 177 -9.59 -8.20 -16.50
CA TYR A 177 -8.83 -7.36 -17.41
C TYR A 177 -9.48 -6.00 -17.64
N GLY A 178 -10.80 -5.90 -17.68
CA GLY A 178 -11.48 -4.61 -17.72
C GLY A 178 -11.11 -3.74 -16.52
N CYS A 179 -11.23 -4.29 -15.31
CA CYS A 179 -10.93 -3.54 -14.08
C CYS A 179 -9.46 -3.18 -13.90
N LEU A 180 -8.54 -3.98 -14.46
CA LEU A 180 -7.09 -3.68 -14.44
C LEU A 180 -6.66 -2.76 -15.59
N TYR A 181 -7.44 -2.69 -16.67
CA TYR A 181 -7.19 -1.84 -17.81
C TYR A 181 -7.58 -0.40 -17.51
N GLU A 182 -8.87 -0.17 -17.22
CA GLU A 182 -9.44 1.12 -16.89
C GLU A 182 -10.51 0.93 -15.81
N SER A 183 -10.24 1.36 -14.57
CA SER A 183 -11.24 1.37 -13.50
C SER A 183 -11.17 2.59 -12.61
N ASN A 184 -12.31 2.94 -12.06
CA ASN A 184 -12.47 3.99 -11.07
C ASN A 184 -13.14 3.40 -9.84
N PHE A 185 -12.48 3.54 -8.71
CA PHE A 185 -12.96 3.16 -7.40
C PHE A 185 -13.19 4.43 -6.57
N ASN A 186 -14.38 4.55 -6.01
CA ASN A 186 -14.83 5.70 -5.22
C ASN A 186 -15.91 5.28 -4.22
N GLY A 187 -16.55 6.24 -3.56
CA GLY A 187 -17.76 5.95 -2.79
C GLY A 187 -18.93 5.50 -3.66
N ARG A 188 -19.87 4.76 -3.06
CA ARG A 188 -21.04 4.17 -3.73
C ARG A 188 -21.83 5.20 -4.55
N ARG A 189 -21.88 6.45 -4.09
CA ARG A 189 -22.44 7.58 -4.85
C ARG A 189 -21.36 8.61 -5.15
N SER A 190 -21.61 9.41 -6.19
CA SER A 190 -20.76 10.56 -6.52
C SER A 190 -20.55 11.44 -5.28
N GLN A 191 -19.30 11.77 -4.97
CA GLN A 191 -18.86 12.55 -3.80
C GLN A 191 -18.90 11.85 -2.44
N GLU A 192 -19.34 10.59 -2.35
CA GLU A 192 -19.15 9.78 -1.14
C GLU A 192 -17.71 9.25 -1.08
N LEU A 193 -17.19 9.07 0.13
CA LEU A 193 -15.90 8.44 0.38
C LEU A 193 -16.10 6.96 0.73
N SER A 194 -15.18 6.10 0.31
CA SER A 194 -15.18 4.69 0.72
C SER A 194 -14.23 4.46 1.89
N ASP A 195 -14.71 3.83 2.96
CA ASP A 195 -13.87 3.40 4.08
C ASP A 195 -13.18 2.08 3.71
N ALA A 196 -11.85 2.07 3.77
CA ALA A 196 -11.03 0.92 3.45
C ALA A 196 -10.12 0.55 4.62
N ILE A 197 -10.18 -0.73 5.00
CA ILE A 197 -9.28 -1.36 5.96
C ILE A 197 -8.61 -2.52 5.25
N ILE A 198 -7.30 -2.43 5.09
CA ILE A 198 -6.46 -3.45 4.48
C ILE A 198 -5.50 -3.95 5.54
N THR A 199 -5.54 -5.24 5.83
CA THR A 199 -4.55 -5.89 6.69
C THR A 199 -3.74 -6.87 5.87
N ALA A 200 -2.44 -6.91 6.13
CA ALA A 200 -1.52 -7.91 5.61
C ALA A 200 -0.64 -8.40 6.76
N THR A 201 -0.46 -9.70 6.84
CA THR A 201 0.45 -10.34 7.78
C THR A 201 1.46 -11.16 7.00
N SER A 202 2.75 -10.87 7.17
CA SER A 202 3.80 -11.72 6.62
C SER A 202 3.74 -13.12 7.23
N ALA A 203 4.35 -14.10 6.56
CA ALA A 203 4.56 -15.43 7.12
C ALA A 203 5.41 -15.39 8.41
N ASP A 204 6.26 -14.35 8.56
CA ASP A 204 6.96 -14.07 9.80
C ASP A 204 6.03 -13.38 10.83
N PRO A 205 6.04 -13.81 12.11
CA PRO A 205 5.16 -13.27 13.16
C PRO A 205 5.42 -11.80 13.53
N SER A 206 6.43 -11.18 12.93
CA SER A 206 6.86 -9.80 13.16
C SER A 206 6.46 -8.83 12.05
N GLY A 207 5.53 -9.18 11.15
CA GLY A 207 5.15 -8.31 10.03
C GLY A 207 3.64 -8.18 9.82
N LYS A 208 2.91 -7.63 10.80
CA LYS A 208 1.54 -7.14 10.59
C LYS A 208 1.59 -5.69 10.09
N VAL A 209 0.98 -5.46 8.94
CA VAL A 209 0.71 -4.13 8.39
C VAL A 209 -0.79 -3.94 8.29
N GLU A 210 -1.29 -2.83 8.81
CA GLU A 210 -2.70 -2.45 8.73
C GLU A 210 -2.80 -1.02 8.20
N LEU A 211 -3.42 -0.88 7.04
CA LEU A 211 -3.72 0.38 6.40
C LEU A 211 -5.22 0.65 6.54
N ASN A 212 -5.57 1.74 7.20
CA ASN A 212 -6.93 2.23 7.31
C ASN A 212 -7.01 3.57 6.59
N GLY A 213 -7.99 3.77 5.72
CA GLY A 213 -8.12 5.04 5.02
C GLY A 213 -9.49 5.28 4.41
N LEU A 214 -9.78 6.55 4.15
CA LEU A 214 -10.95 6.97 3.40
C LEU A 214 -10.50 7.27 1.96
N ILE A 215 -10.95 6.42 1.03
CA ILE A 215 -10.65 6.53 -0.39
C ILE A 215 -11.61 7.55 -1.01
N ASP A 216 -11.03 8.64 -1.53
CA ASP A 216 -11.74 9.60 -2.38
C ASP A 216 -11.73 9.10 -3.84
N LEU A 217 -10.55 8.68 -4.29
CA LEU A 217 -10.35 8.18 -5.65
C LEU A 217 -9.27 7.09 -5.66
N LEU A 218 -9.55 5.99 -6.34
CA LEU A 218 -8.53 5.06 -6.80
C LEU A 218 -8.81 4.75 -8.29
N ASN A 219 -8.01 5.31 -9.17
CA ASN A 219 -8.18 5.22 -10.61
C ASN A 219 -7.06 4.38 -11.21
N PHE A 220 -7.40 3.28 -11.85
CA PHE A 220 -6.50 2.53 -12.72
C PHE A 220 -6.70 3.05 -14.13
N GLY A 221 -5.79 3.88 -14.62
CA GLY A 221 -5.73 4.29 -16.01
C GLY A 221 -4.92 3.31 -16.87
N GLN A 222 -4.78 3.62 -18.15
CA GLN A 222 -3.99 2.79 -19.07
C GLN A 222 -2.49 2.81 -18.75
N GLU A 223 -1.97 3.97 -18.36
CA GLU A 223 -0.54 4.21 -18.13
C GLU A 223 -0.21 4.61 -16.69
N GLU A 224 -1.22 4.97 -15.89
CA GLU A 224 -1.00 5.41 -14.50
C GLU A 224 -2.05 4.83 -13.57
N ILE A 225 -1.65 4.60 -12.32
CA ILE A 225 -2.55 4.38 -11.19
C ILE A 225 -2.51 5.63 -10.32
N GLN A 226 -3.68 6.21 -10.04
CA GLN A 226 -3.82 7.34 -9.14
C GLN A 226 -4.62 6.94 -7.91
N MET A 227 -4.13 7.31 -6.73
CA MET A 227 -4.80 7.09 -5.45
C MET A 227 -4.86 8.40 -4.67
N ARG A 228 -6.06 8.75 -4.21
CA ARG A 228 -6.29 9.87 -3.31
C ARG A 228 -7.04 9.40 -2.07
N LEU A 229 -6.42 9.63 -0.91
CA LEU A 229 -6.99 9.31 0.40
C LEU A 229 -7.22 10.63 1.17
N SER A 230 -8.40 10.77 1.78
CA SER A 230 -8.76 11.97 2.57
C SER A 230 -8.41 11.87 4.05
N THR A 231 -8.10 10.67 4.53
CA THR A 231 -7.46 10.38 5.82
C THR A 231 -6.86 9.01 5.68
N THR A 232 -5.65 8.81 6.17
CA THR A 232 -5.02 7.48 6.18
C THR A 232 -4.23 7.27 7.46
N SER A 233 -4.24 6.04 7.95
CA SER A 233 -3.34 5.59 8.98
C SER A 233 -2.72 4.25 8.59
N LEU A 234 -1.41 4.14 8.77
CA LEU A 234 -0.66 2.91 8.56
C LEU A 234 -0.09 2.48 9.90
N ASN A 235 -0.43 1.28 10.35
CA ASN A 235 0.13 0.64 11.52
C ASN A 235 1.06 -0.48 11.06
N VAL A 236 2.32 -0.42 11.51
CA VAL A 236 3.34 -1.45 11.26
C VAL A 236 3.74 -2.05 12.60
N ASN A 237 3.34 -3.31 12.83
CA ASN A 237 3.68 -4.12 14.00
C ASN A 237 3.33 -3.48 15.35
N ASP A 238 2.30 -2.64 15.40
CA ASP A 238 1.94 -1.84 16.58
C ASP A 238 3.09 -0.95 17.11
N THR A 239 4.17 -0.84 16.31
CA THR A 239 5.42 -0.17 16.66
C THR A 239 5.45 1.20 16.02
N TYR A 240 5.17 1.27 14.71
CA TYR A 240 5.14 2.51 13.97
C TYR A 240 3.72 2.79 13.50
N PHE A 241 3.25 3.98 13.83
CA PHE A 241 1.92 4.42 13.45
C PHE A 241 2.01 5.74 12.71
N PHE A 242 1.70 5.70 11.42
CA PHE A 242 1.67 6.84 10.53
C PHE A 242 0.23 7.31 10.40
N LYS A 243 0.01 8.63 10.43
CA LYS A 243 -1.28 9.28 10.15
C LYS A 243 -1.05 10.39 9.14
N ALA A 244 -1.79 10.40 8.05
CA ALA A 244 -1.81 11.52 7.12
C ALA A 244 -3.23 12.04 6.91
N GLN A 245 -3.38 13.36 6.87
CA GLN A 245 -4.66 14.01 6.59
C GLN A 245 -5.05 13.94 5.13
N SER A 246 -4.11 13.85 4.22
CA SER A 246 -4.40 13.56 2.82
C SER A 246 -3.18 12.93 2.19
N LEU A 247 -3.42 12.09 1.19
CA LEU A 247 -2.37 11.44 0.42
C LEU A 247 -2.85 11.42 -1.03
N ASP A 248 -2.15 12.10 -1.93
CA ASP A 248 -2.30 11.92 -3.38
C ASP A 248 -1.04 11.23 -3.87
N ALA A 249 -1.21 10.02 -4.40
CA ALA A 249 -0.15 9.19 -4.91
C ALA A 249 -0.46 8.80 -6.34
N LYS A 250 0.58 8.79 -7.17
CA LYS A 250 0.53 8.30 -8.55
C LYS A 250 1.65 7.32 -8.76
N CYS A 251 1.45 6.35 -9.63
CA CYS A 251 2.54 5.51 -10.10
C CYS A 251 2.29 5.06 -11.53
N GLU A 252 3.37 4.80 -12.25
CA GLU A 252 3.32 4.33 -13.62
C GLU A 252 2.83 2.88 -13.66
N LYS A 253 2.03 2.59 -14.69
CA LYS A 253 1.54 1.27 -15.01
C LYS A 253 2.04 0.93 -16.40
N ASN A 254 2.88 -0.10 -16.51
CA ASN A 254 3.28 -0.61 -17.82
C ASN A 254 2.04 -1.04 -18.60
N GLU A 255 2.06 -0.84 -19.92
CA GLU A 255 1.05 -1.38 -20.81
C GLU A 255 0.98 -2.89 -20.59
N VAL A 256 -0.11 -3.35 -19.98
CA VAL A 256 -0.25 -4.74 -19.59
C VAL A 256 -0.48 -5.54 -20.86
N VAL A 257 0.51 -6.33 -21.28
CA VAL A 257 0.28 -7.41 -22.25
C VAL A 257 -0.61 -8.45 -21.56
N ILE A 258 -1.89 -8.42 -21.91
CA ILE A 258 -2.97 -9.11 -21.18
C ILE A 258 -2.78 -10.63 -21.12
N ALA A 259 -2.04 -11.20 -22.06
CA ALA A 259 -1.77 -12.64 -22.11
C ALA A 259 -1.00 -13.17 -20.89
N ASP A 260 -0.17 -12.35 -20.22
CA ASP A 260 0.75 -12.78 -19.15
C ASP A 260 0.64 -11.95 -17.86
N PHE A 261 -0.55 -11.41 -17.56
CA PHE A 261 -0.75 -10.56 -16.39
C PHE A 261 -0.30 -11.22 -15.08
N LYS A 262 0.63 -10.57 -14.38
CA LYS A 262 0.99 -10.86 -12.99
C LYS A 262 0.75 -9.60 -12.16
N PHE A 263 -0.13 -9.70 -11.18
CA PHE A 263 -0.42 -8.59 -10.26
C PHE A 263 0.85 -8.05 -9.56
N GLN A 264 1.84 -8.91 -9.34
CA GLN A 264 3.14 -8.52 -8.78
C GLN A 264 3.89 -7.54 -9.68
N ASP A 265 3.77 -7.66 -11.00
CA ASP A 265 4.44 -6.75 -11.93
C ASP A 265 3.84 -5.33 -11.80
N VAL A 266 2.51 -5.23 -11.63
CA VAL A 266 1.84 -3.93 -11.37
C VAL A 266 2.31 -3.32 -10.05
N ILE A 267 2.39 -4.12 -8.98
CA ILE A 267 2.88 -3.64 -7.68
C ILE A 267 4.33 -3.17 -7.81
N ASN A 268 5.21 -3.97 -8.41
CA ASN A 268 6.63 -3.65 -8.54
C ASN A 268 6.84 -2.39 -9.39
N ASN A 269 6.15 -2.27 -10.53
CA ASN A 269 6.18 -1.05 -11.34
C ASN A 269 5.72 0.15 -10.54
N CYS A 270 4.65 -0.01 -9.75
CA CYS A 270 4.13 1.06 -8.93
C CYS A 270 5.15 1.50 -7.85
N LEU A 271 5.79 0.54 -7.17
CA LEU A 271 6.81 0.82 -6.16
C LEU A 271 8.04 1.52 -6.76
N ASN A 272 8.39 1.21 -8.01
CA ASN A 272 9.55 1.80 -8.70
C ASN A 272 9.26 3.18 -9.34
N SER A 273 8.00 3.61 -9.37
CA SER A 273 7.56 4.84 -10.05
C SER A 273 6.65 5.73 -9.19
N VAL A 274 6.53 5.45 -7.89
CA VAL A 274 5.58 6.15 -7.02
C VAL A 274 5.96 7.61 -6.83
N ALA A 275 5.02 8.50 -7.10
CA ALA A 275 5.08 9.91 -6.80
C ALA A 275 3.97 10.27 -5.81
N VAL A 276 4.36 10.72 -4.61
CA VAL A 276 3.46 11.23 -3.59
C VAL A 276 3.56 12.75 -3.57
N GLY A 277 2.41 13.41 -3.62
CA GLY A 277 2.29 14.86 -3.50
C GLY A 277 2.51 15.36 -2.07
N SER A 278 2.14 16.63 -1.84
CA SER A 278 2.28 17.25 -0.53
C SER A 278 1.41 16.54 0.51
N ALA A 279 2.00 16.18 1.65
CA ALA A 279 1.32 15.47 2.73
C ALA A 279 1.87 15.89 4.10
N SER A 280 0.97 16.06 5.08
CA SER A 280 1.34 16.21 6.48
C SER A 280 1.18 14.87 7.19
N VAL A 281 2.30 14.26 7.56
CA VAL A 281 2.37 12.94 8.19
C VAL A 281 2.77 13.09 9.66
N ALA A 282 1.98 12.51 10.56
CA ALA A 282 2.37 12.28 11.94
C ALA A 282 2.85 10.84 12.08
N LEU A 283 4.06 10.66 12.59
CA LEU A 283 4.65 9.35 12.89
C LEU A 283 4.77 9.20 14.41
N VAL A 284 4.21 8.13 14.94
CA VAL A 284 4.37 7.71 16.33
C VAL A 284 5.22 6.44 16.33
N ASP A 285 6.37 6.49 17.00
CA ASP A 285 7.19 5.34 17.31
C ASP A 285 6.95 4.94 18.77
N ASN A 286 6.14 3.89 18.95
CA ASN A 286 5.78 3.36 20.26
C ASN A 286 6.97 2.69 20.97
N LYS A 287 7.96 2.19 20.22
CA LYS A 287 9.14 1.50 20.78
C LYS A 287 10.09 2.51 21.43
N SER A 288 10.36 3.64 20.77
CA SER A 288 11.20 4.71 21.33
C SER A 288 10.42 5.77 22.11
N LYS A 289 9.07 5.71 22.08
CA LYS A 289 8.16 6.73 22.63
C LYS A 289 8.48 8.12 22.05
N THR A 290 8.70 8.18 20.74
CA THR A 290 8.95 9.43 20.03
C THR A 290 7.90 9.70 18.98
N ASN A 291 7.57 10.98 18.82
CA ASN A 291 6.57 11.43 17.87
C ASN A 291 7.25 12.39 16.89
N TYR A 292 6.86 12.31 15.62
CA TYR A 292 7.36 13.19 14.57
C TYR A 292 6.21 13.76 13.76
N ARG A 293 6.40 14.97 13.24
CA ARG A 293 5.55 15.58 12.23
C ARG A 293 6.40 15.91 11.02
N ILE A 294 5.98 15.43 9.85
CA ILE A 294 6.68 15.54 8.59
C ILE A 294 5.75 16.25 7.62
N HIS A 295 6.13 17.44 7.17
CA HIS A 295 5.47 18.17 6.10
C HIS A 295 6.20 17.86 4.80
N LEU A 296 5.76 16.80 4.12
CA LEU A 296 6.27 16.39 2.83
C LEU A 296 5.75 17.35 1.75
N ASN A 297 6.63 17.89 0.92
CA ASN A 297 6.25 18.58 -0.32
C ASN A 297 6.04 17.58 -1.44
N LYS A 298 7.00 16.67 -1.60
CA LYS A 298 7.05 15.68 -2.68
C LYS A 298 7.89 14.49 -2.26
N LEU A 299 7.44 13.29 -2.60
CA LEU A 299 8.27 12.07 -2.63
C LEU A 299 8.13 11.47 -4.03
N ALA A 300 9.23 11.06 -4.64
CA ALA A 300 9.22 10.37 -5.92
C ALA A 300 10.24 9.25 -5.90
N ILE A 301 9.84 8.08 -6.37
CA ILE A 301 10.73 6.97 -6.73
C ILE A 301 10.65 6.88 -8.24
N LYS A 302 11.79 6.98 -8.93
CA LYS A 302 11.88 6.82 -10.38
C LYS A 302 13.29 6.43 -10.77
N ASP A 303 13.42 5.48 -11.69
CA ASP A 303 14.71 5.05 -12.25
C ASP A 303 15.73 4.75 -11.12
N GLU A 304 15.33 3.93 -10.15
CA GLU A 304 16.14 3.55 -8.96
C GLU A 304 16.47 4.71 -7.99
N GLU A 305 16.01 5.93 -8.27
CA GLU A 305 16.28 7.10 -7.44
C GLU A 305 15.07 7.46 -6.57
N ILE A 306 15.29 7.55 -5.26
CA ILE A 306 14.34 8.08 -4.28
C ILE A 306 14.65 9.55 -4.03
N LYS A 307 13.72 10.43 -4.39
CA LYS A 307 13.77 11.87 -4.11
C LYS A 307 12.69 12.26 -3.12
N ALA A 308 13.05 12.89 -2.02
CA ALA A 308 12.10 13.48 -1.08
C ALA A 308 12.43 14.94 -0.83
N GLU A 309 11.40 15.78 -0.86
CA GLU A 309 11.43 17.17 -0.44
C GLU A 309 10.51 17.31 0.77
N ILE A 310 11.08 17.63 1.93
CA ILE A 310 10.36 17.80 3.18
C ILE A 310 10.50 19.27 3.59
N LEU A 311 9.39 19.99 3.62
CA LEU A 311 9.36 21.39 4.02
C LEU A 311 9.77 21.54 5.48
N GLU A 312 9.29 20.63 6.33
CA GLU A 312 9.50 20.66 7.76
C GLU A 312 9.47 19.26 8.38
N PHE A 313 10.48 18.93 9.18
CA PHE A 313 10.57 17.72 9.99
C PHE A 313 10.73 18.12 11.45
N ASN A 314 9.71 17.82 12.25
CA ASN A 314 9.65 18.19 13.66
C ASN A 314 9.62 16.95 14.52
N ARG A 315 10.54 16.84 15.49
CA ARG A 315 10.31 15.95 16.62
C ARG A 315 9.26 16.61 17.51
N LEU A 316 8.32 15.85 18.05
CA LEU A 316 7.32 16.31 19.00
C LEU A 316 7.64 15.75 20.38
N ASN A 317 7.39 16.54 21.42
CA ASN A 317 7.51 16.07 22.79
C ASN A 317 6.37 15.09 23.10
N THR A 318 6.70 13.93 23.66
CA THR A 318 5.81 12.79 23.88
C THR A 318 4.59 13.17 24.74
N ASP A 319 4.78 14.05 25.74
CA ASP A 319 3.73 14.38 26.71
C ASP A 319 2.82 15.54 26.29
N SER A 320 3.29 16.43 25.40
CA SER A 320 2.56 17.67 25.07
C SER A 320 2.17 17.80 23.61
N MET A 321 2.66 16.92 22.73
CA MET A 321 2.55 17.03 21.27
C MET A 321 2.96 18.40 20.70
N LYS A 322 3.66 19.22 21.51
CA LYS A 322 4.27 20.47 21.09
C LYS A 322 5.58 20.17 20.37
N ALA A 323 5.94 21.04 19.43
CA ALA A 323 7.23 20.96 18.75
C ALA A 323 8.37 20.87 19.77
N SER A 324 9.19 19.84 19.63
CA SER A 324 10.48 19.74 20.29
C SER A 324 11.36 20.89 19.80
N PRO A 325 12.36 21.31 20.58
CA PRO A 325 13.38 22.25 20.13
C PRO A 325 14.03 21.92 18.78
N LEU A 326 14.02 20.65 18.34
CA LEU A 326 14.65 20.21 17.10
C LEU A 326 13.66 20.16 15.91
N SER A 327 13.89 21.05 14.95
CA SER A 327 13.20 21.13 13.66
C SER A 327 14.22 21.18 12.53
N LEU A 328 13.98 20.40 11.47
CA LEU A 328 14.68 20.52 10.19
C LEU A 328 13.74 21.19 9.20
N VAL A 329 14.23 22.20 8.48
CA VAL A 329 13.47 22.94 7.48
C VAL A 329 14.16 22.80 6.14
N GLY A 330 13.37 22.61 5.09
CA GLY A 330 13.88 22.52 3.71
C GLY A 330 14.84 21.34 3.53
N VAL A 331 14.38 20.14 3.82
CA VAL A 331 15.16 18.92 3.65
C VAL A 331 14.96 18.40 2.23
N SER A 332 16.04 18.22 1.48
CA SER A 332 16.04 17.49 0.21
C SER A 332 16.89 16.23 0.36
N LEU A 333 16.29 15.08 0.06
CA LEU A 333 16.95 13.79 0.05
C LEU A 333 16.94 13.24 -1.37
N SER A 334 18.08 12.78 -1.85
CA SER A 334 18.23 11.94 -3.03
C SER A 334 19.04 10.71 -2.62
N CYS A 335 18.54 9.51 -2.88
CA CYS A 335 19.32 8.29 -2.75
C CYS A 335 19.02 7.29 -3.85
N TYR A 336 20.00 6.46 -4.15
CA TYR A 336 19.88 5.40 -5.15
C TYR A 336 19.61 4.06 -4.47
N HIS A 337 18.76 3.24 -5.09
CA HIS A 337 18.42 1.89 -4.67
C HIS A 337 18.61 0.92 -5.83
N GLU A 338 19.49 -0.08 -5.70
CA GLU A 338 19.71 -1.05 -6.78
C GLU A 338 18.49 -1.97 -6.94
N GLU A 339 17.89 -1.96 -8.14
CA GLU A 339 16.80 -2.89 -8.51
C GLU A 339 17.27 -4.33 -8.37
N THR A 340 16.65 -5.14 -7.50
CA THR A 340 16.79 -6.60 -7.65
C THR A 340 15.70 -7.48 -7.05
N ASP A 341 14.77 -7.01 -6.20
CA ASP A 341 13.82 -7.94 -5.56
C ASP A 341 12.38 -7.43 -5.44
N SER A 342 11.43 -8.37 -5.53
CA SER A 342 9.98 -8.18 -5.62
C SER A 342 9.28 -7.73 -4.34
N LEU A 343 9.88 -6.80 -3.60
CA LEU A 343 9.39 -5.98 -2.48
C LEU A 343 10.64 -5.53 -1.71
N PRO A 344 11.03 -4.25 -1.75
CA PRO A 344 12.26 -3.82 -1.12
C PRO A 344 12.16 -4.06 0.40
N LYS A 345 13.03 -4.93 0.94
CA LYS A 345 13.25 -5.00 2.38
C LYS A 345 13.77 -3.63 2.81
N THR A 346 13.12 -3.02 3.79
CA THR A 346 13.50 -1.67 4.29
C THR A 346 14.98 -1.59 4.69
N SER A 347 15.58 -2.68 5.18
CA SER A 347 17.01 -2.76 5.49
C SER A 347 17.91 -2.61 4.26
N LYS A 348 17.53 -3.21 3.12
CA LYS A 348 18.25 -3.09 1.84
C LYS A 348 18.15 -1.66 1.32
N MET A 349 16.94 -1.08 1.31
CA MET A 349 16.73 0.32 0.93
C MET A 349 17.56 1.30 1.78
N ILE A 350 17.64 1.09 3.10
CA ILE A 350 18.52 1.89 3.98
C ILE A 350 19.99 1.70 3.59
N SER A 351 20.44 0.46 3.40
CA SER A 351 21.81 0.15 3.01
C SER A 351 22.19 0.80 1.68
N ASP A 352 21.30 0.76 0.69
CA ASP A 352 21.57 1.31 -0.63
C ASP A 352 21.61 2.84 -0.57
N CYS A 353 20.71 3.46 0.20
CA CYS A 353 20.78 4.90 0.47
C CYS A 353 22.02 5.31 1.27
N LEU A 354 22.69 4.39 1.99
CA LEU A 354 23.99 4.65 2.62
C LEU A 354 25.18 4.41 1.66
N THR A 355 24.94 3.89 0.45
CA THR A 355 25.98 3.72 -0.56
C THR A 355 26.13 4.98 -1.42
N LEU A 356 24.99 5.57 -1.82
CA LEU A 356 24.95 6.80 -2.61
C LEU A 356 23.74 7.65 -2.21
N SER A 357 23.98 8.70 -1.43
CA SER A 357 22.94 9.67 -1.07
C SER A 357 23.44 11.09 -0.95
N LYS A 358 22.50 12.02 -1.11
CA LYS A 358 22.66 13.44 -0.85
C LYS A 358 21.49 13.88 0.01
N LEU A 359 21.81 14.49 1.14
CA LEU A 359 20.88 15.11 2.05
C LEU A 359 21.27 16.58 2.19
N HIS A 360 20.36 17.47 1.81
CA HIS A 360 20.46 18.90 2.05
C HIS A 360 19.44 19.30 3.11
N VAL A 361 19.81 20.19 4.02
CA VAL A 361 18.90 20.81 4.99
C VAL A 361 19.17 22.31 5.03
N ASP A 362 18.17 23.12 4.67
CA ASP A 362 18.29 24.58 4.66
C ASP A 362 18.60 25.13 6.06
N ASP A 363 17.83 24.71 7.07
CA ASP A 363 17.97 25.15 8.45
C ASP A 363 17.75 23.99 9.43
N VAL A 364 18.65 23.86 10.41
CA VAL A 364 18.46 23.05 11.62
C VAL A 364 18.25 24.00 12.79
N ILE A 365 17.07 23.95 13.38
CA ILE A 365 16.69 24.77 14.52
C ILE A 365 16.68 23.85 15.73
N GLN A 366 17.55 24.11 16.71
CA GLN A 366 17.58 23.39 18.00
C GLN A 366 17.11 24.27 19.16
N SER A 367 17.20 25.59 19.03
CA SER A 367 16.61 26.59 19.93
C SER A 367 16.66 27.95 19.24
N GLU A 368 15.98 28.98 19.76
CA GLU A 368 16.10 30.35 19.21
C GLU A 368 17.56 30.83 19.06
N LYS A 369 18.46 30.33 19.93
CA LYS A 369 19.87 30.71 19.99
C LYS A 369 20.81 29.79 19.19
N GLN A 370 20.35 28.61 18.77
CA GLN A 370 21.17 27.63 18.04
C GLN A 370 20.51 27.29 16.71
N LYS A 371 21.07 27.89 15.66
CA LYS A 371 20.68 27.68 14.27
C LYS A 371 21.90 27.26 13.45
N THR A 372 21.76 26.16 12.74
CA THR A 372 22.71 25.72 11.71
C THR A 372 22.04 25.91 10.35
N LYS A 373 22.80 26.40 9.37
CA LYS A 373 22.32 26.66 8.01
C LYS A 373 23.02 25.76 7.00
N GLN A 374 22.31 25.42 5.93
CA GLN A 374 22.83 24.76 4.73
C GLN A 374 23.66 23.53 5.09
N LEU A 375 23.05 22.60 5.81
CA LEU A 375 23.70 21.34 6.15
C LEU A 375 23.62 20.41 4.95
N ASP A 376 24.76 20.09 4.37
CA ASP A 376 24.92 19.19 3.24
C ASP A 376 25.63 17.93 3.70
N LEU A 377 24.98 16.78 3.59
CA LEU A 377 25.58 15.46 3.77
C LEU A 377 25.57 14.74 2.43
N THR A 378 26.75 14.41 1.93
CA THR A 378 26.92 13.53 0.76
C THR A 378 27.55 12.23 1.23
N ILE A 379 26.97 11.11 0.83
CA ILE A 379 27.55 9.78 1.02
C ILE A 379 27.78 9.17 -0.37
N SER A 380 28.99 8.68 -0.61
CA SER A 380 29.40 8.08 -1.88
C SER A 380 30.45 7.00 -1.64
N GLN A 381 30.18 5.77 -2.05
CA GLN A 381 31.12 4.64 -1.96
C GLN A 381 31.69 4.48 -0.55
N ASN A 382 30.82 4.43 0.47
CA ASN A 382 31.18 4.37 1.89
C ASN A 382 31.94 5.58 2.43
N SER A 383 32.22 6.61 1.64
CA SER A 383 32.73 7.88 2.15
C SER A 383 31.59 8.83 2.48
N PHE A 384 31.71 9.64 3.53
CA PHE A 384 30.78 10.73 3.82
C PHE A 384 31.52 12.07 3.83
N ASN A 385 30.80 13.11 3.41
CA ASN A 385 31.20 14.50 3.55
C ASN A 385 30.02 15.29 4.09
N LEU A 386 30.18 15.89 5.27
CA LEU A 386 29.19 16.73 5.93
C LEU A 386 29.73 18.15 6.00
N THR A 387 29.10 19.08 5.29
CA THR A 387 29.43 20.50 5.35
C THR A 387 28.26 21.31 5.87
N GLY A 388 28.53 22.46 6.48
CA GLY A 388 27.47 23.37 6.86
C GLY A 388 27.96 24.69 7.40
N ARG A 389 27.02 25.54 7.84
CA ARG A 389 27.30 26.86 8.39
C ARG A 389 26.74 26.97 9.79
N ILE A 390 27.61 27.26 10.75
CA ILE A 390 27.22 27.55 12.13
C ILE A 390 27.47 29.01 12.46
N LYS A 391 26.66 29.56 13.36
CA LYS A 391 26.83 30.94 13.86
C LYS A 391 27.34 30.94 15.30
N PRO A 392 28.64 30.64 15.54
CA PRO A 392 29.22 30.92 16.84
C PRO A 392 29.26 32.44 17.01
N LEU A 393 28.45 32.98 17.92
CA LEU A 393 28.33 34.42 18.20
C LEU A 393 27.69 35.22 17.05
N MET A 394 28.45 36.09 16.37
CA MET A 394 27.91 37.08 15.40
C MET A 394 28.09 36.72 13.93
N PHE A 395 29.02 35.83 13.58
CA PHE A 395 29.37 35.53 12.17
C PHE A 395 29.06 34.09 11.80
N TRP A 396 28.59 33.88 10.58
CA TRP A 396 28.42 32.56 9.99
C TRP A 396 29.77 32.02 9.54
N ASN A 397 30.17 30.88 10.11
CA ASN A 397 31.39 30.21 9.73
C ASN A 397 31.06 28.83 9.17
N ASN A 398 31.81 28.44 8.14
CA ASN A 398 31.67 27.13 7.52
C ASN A 398 32.34 26.09 8.42
N PHE A 399 31.81 24.88 8.39
CA PHE A 399 32.47 23.71 8.94
C PHE A 399 32.32 22.53 7.97
N GLY A 400 33.23 21.57 8.07
CA GLY A 400 33.24 20.34 7.30
C GLY A 400 33.70 19.16 8.13
N LEU A 401 33.14 17.98 7.89
CA LEU A 401 33.59 16.70 8.40
C LEU A 401 33.61 15.70 7.25
N ALA A 402 34.64 14.87 7.18
CA ALA A 402 34.76 13.84 6.17
C ALA A 402 35.27 12.53 6.77
N GLY A 403 34.96 11.41 6.14
CA GLY A 403 35.48 10.10 6.52
C GLY A 403 34.69 8.96 5.89
N GLN A 404 34.57 7.85 6.63
CA GLN A 404 33.94 6.62 6.15
C GLN A 404 32.65 6.31 6.92
N VAL A 405 31.69 5.66 6.26
CA VAL A 405 30.48 5.10 6.84
C VAL A 405 30.38 3.62 6.48
N GLU A 406 30.07 2.80 7.47
CA GLU A 406 29.89 1.36 7.32
C GLU A 406 28.55 0.95 7.94
N TYR A 407 27.81 0.07 7.27
CA TYR A 407 26.57 -0.52 7.79
C TYR A 407 26.77 -2.01 8.06
N SER A 408 26.50 -2.45 9.29
CA SER A 408 26.39 -3.86 9.66
C SER A 408 24.91 -4.26 9.70
N GLU A 409 24.48 -5.09 8.75
CA GLU A 409 23.11 -5.61 8.71
C GLU A 409 22.82 -6.53 9.91
N THR A 410 23.82 -7.31 10.34
CA THR A 410 23.72 -8.24 11.48
C THR A 410 23.50 -7.50 12.79
N ASP A 411 24.27 -6.44 13.03
CA ASP A 411 24.22 -5.68 14.28
C ASP A 411 23.22 -4.53 14.24
N LYS A 412 22.63 -4.27 13.06
CA LYS A 412 21.80 -3.09 12.78
C LYS A 412 22.51 -1.82 13.23
N LEU A 413 23.78 -1.68 12.87
CA LEU A 413 24.70 -0.66 13.36
C LEU A 413 25.31 0.12 12.19
N ILE A 414 25.25 1.45 12.26
CA ILE A 414 26.00 2.34 11.38
C ILE A 414 27.24 2.83 12.14
N THR A 415 28.42 2.67 11.54
CA THR A 415 29.68 3.17 12.08
C THR A 415 30.19 4.27 11.18
N ILE A 416 30.37 5.47 11.72
CA ILE A 416 30.98 6.61 11.04
C ILE A 416 32.39 6.80 11.60
N THR A 417 33.42 6.71 10.77
CA THR A 417 34.81 7.00 11.12
C THR A 417 35.17 8.37 10.59
N VAL A 418 35.49 9.32 11.48
CA VAL A 418 35.84 10.69 11.09
C VAL A 418 37.34 10.80 10.82
N GLU A 419 37.68 11.10 9.57
CA GLU A 419 39.06 11.15 9.07
C GLU A 419 39.53 12.59 8.78
N GLY A 420 38.60 13.49 8.47
CA GLY A 420 38.85 14.90 8.18
C GLY A 420 37.92 15.84 8.95
N ALA A 421 38.43 17.01 9.31
CA ALA A 421 37.65 18.12 9.85
C ALA A 421 38.12 19.46 9.28
N ASP A 422 37.17 20.35 9.05
CA ASP A 422 37.36 21.77 8.77
C ASP A 422 36.51 22.56 9.77
N LEU A 423 37.13 23.05 10.83
CA LEU A 423 36.46 23.78 11.91
C LEU A 423 36.59 25.29 11.71
N PRO A 424 35.60 26.08 12.18
CA PRO A 424 35.56 27.52 11.97
C PRO A 424 36.62 28.31 12.75
N ILE A 425 37.41 27.65 13.60
CA ILE A 425 38.45 28.28 14.42
C ILE A 425 39.81 28.03 13.76
N PRO A 426 40.52 29.05 13.24
CA PRO A 426 41.74 28.85 12.45
C PRO A 426 42.81 27.98 13.12
N ILE A 427 43.02 28.17 14.43
CA ILE A 427 44.02 27.43 15.21
C ILE A 427 43.67 25.93 15.33
N PHE A 428 42.38 25.61 15.23
CA PHE A 428 41.86 24.24 15.34
C PHE A 428 41.23 23.75 14.04
N LYS A 429 41.53 24.38 12.91
CA LYS A 429 40.86 24.13 11.63
C LYS A 429 40.80 22.64 11.28
N HIS A 430 41.89 21.91 11.49
CA HIS A 430 41.99 20.48 11.18
C HIS A 430 41.95 19.56 12.43
N SER A 431 41.48 20.08 13.58
CA SER A 431 41.50 19.32 14.83
C SER A 431 40.36 18.31 14.92
N LEU A 432 40.65 17.04 14.60
CA LEU A 432 39.72 15.92 14.74
C LEU A 432 39.27 15.72 16.20
N THR A 433 40.17 15.88 17.17
CA THR A 433 39.84 15.75 18.60
C THR A 433 38.79 16.77 19.02
N LEU A 434 38.93 18.01 18.54
CA LEU A 434 37.97 19.08 18.84
C LEU A 434 36.65 18.86 18.09
N ALA A 435 36.69 18.39 16.84
CA ALA A 435 35.50 18.00 16.10
C ALA A 435 34.71 16.90 16.83
N MET A 436 35.37 15.81 17.23
CA MET A 436 34.75 14.73 18.02
C MET A 436 34.26 15.20 19.40
N PHE A 437 34.90 16.21 19.99
CA PHE A 437 34.40 16.87 21.20
C PHE A 437 33.07 17.56 20.96
N PHE A 438 32.95 18.38 19.92
CA PHE A 438 31.71 19.07 19.58
C PHE A 438 30.61 18.11 19.14
N ILE A 439 30.93 17.06 18.38
CA ILE A 439 29.97 16.01 17.99
C ILE A 439 29.40 15.35 19.25
N LYS A 440 30.25 14.90 20.19
CA LYS A 440 29.76 14.30 21.45
C LYS A 440 28.88 15.28 22.23
N MET A 441 29.26 16.56 22.25
CA MET A 441 28.50 17.59 22.96
C MET A 441 27.13 17.84 22.30
N GLY A 442 27.06 17.88 20.97
CA GLY A 442 25.83 18.13 20.21
C GLY A 442 24.88 16.93 20.16
N VAL A 443 25.43 15.71 20.05
CA VAL A 443 24.64 14.47 20.11
C VAL A 443 24.04 14.25 21.51
N GLY A 444 24.73 14.70 22.56
CA GLY A 444 24.29 14.50 23.95
C GLY A 444 24.26 13.02 24.36
N SER A 445 23.59 12.72 25.47
CA SER A 445 23.31 11.35 25.92
C SER A 445 22.07 10.79 25.23
N ASN A 446 22.06 10.75 23.89
CA ASN A 446 20.98 10.13 23.14
C ASN A 446 21.13 8.61 23.18
N GLU A 447 20.09 7.91 23.64
CA GLU A 447 20.04 6.45 23.55
C GLU A 447 20.17 6.03 22.08
N GLY A 448 21.22 5.28 21.75
CA GLY A 448 21.47 4.75 20.40
C GLY A 448 22.62 5.39 19.64
N ILE A 449 23.17 6.54 20.08
CA ILE A 449 24.37 7.12 19.47
C ILE A 449 25.53 7.14 20.48
N THR A 450 26.60 6.40 20.16
CA THR A 450 27.82 6.37 20.98
C THR A 450 28.96 7.03 20.24
N VAL A 451 29.59 8.03 20.87
CA VAL A 451 30.75 8.73 20.30
C VAL A 451 32.03 8.27 21.00
N ASP A 452 32.84 7.50 20.29
CA ASP A 452 34.18 7.08 20.70
C ASP A 452 35.23 8.09 20.20
N LYS A 453 35.56 9.04 21.08
CA LYS A 453 36.55 10.09 20.80
C LYS A 453 37.94 9.54 20.51
N LYS A 454 38.32 8.43 21.13
CA LYS A 454 39.69 7.88 21.02
C LYS A 454 39.90 7.29 19.64
N ASN A 455 38.91 6.54 19.17
CA ASN A 455 38.95 5.87 17.88
C ASN A 455 38.33 6.69 16.75
N ARG A 456 37.82 7.90 17.04
CA ARG A 456 37.17 8.81 16.08
C ARG A 456 35.96 8.18 15.41
N LYS A 457 35.25 7.32 16.15
CA LYS A 457 34.10 6.57 15.65
C LYS A 457 32.81 7.07 16.29
N ILE A 458 31.75 7.11 15.49
CA ILE A 458 30.38 7.36 15.92
C ILE A 458 29.60 6.09 15.58
N TYR A 459 28.96 5.50 16.57
CA TYR A 459 28.13 4.31 16.40
C TYR A 459 26.67 4.71 16.54
N ILE A 460 25.85 4.42 15.54
CA ILE A 460 24.41 4.67 15.52
C ILE A 460 23.71 3.32 15.44
N LYS A 461 23.06 2.90 16.53
CA LYS A 461 22.33 1.64 16.61
C LYS A 461 20.89 1.86 16.13
N LEU A 462 20.47 1.15 15.09
CA LEU A 462 19.14 1.30 14.48
C LEU A 462 18.04 0.58 15.26
N GLU A 463 18.39 -0.42 16.07
CA GLU A 463 17.45 -1.09 16.97
C GLU A 463 18.01 -1.24 18.38
N LYS A 464 17.18 -0.94 19.38
CA LYS A 464 17.47 -1.28 20.77
C LYS A 464 17.42 -2.81 20.89
N GLN A 465 18.56 -3.45 21.18
CA GLN A 465 18.53 -4.84 21.63
C GLN A 465 17.77 -4.86 22.95
N GLN A 466 16.65 -5.57 22.98
CA GLN A 466 15.98 -5.89 24.23
C GLN A 466 16.97 -6.74 25.03
N GLY A 467 17.41 -6.22 26.18
CA GLY A 467 18.01 -7.09 27.18
C GLY A 467 16.94 -8.10 27.59
N VAL A 468 17.26 -9.38 27.44
CA VAL A 468 16.49 -10.48 28.03
C VAL A 468 16.45 -10.33 29.54
#